data_AF-A0A6I9NY22-F1
#
_entry.id   AF-A0A6I9NY22-F1
#
_cell.length_a   1.000
_cell.length_b   1.000
_cell.length_c   1.000
_cell.angle_alpha   90.00
_cell.angle_beta   90.00
_cell.angle_gamma   90.00
#
_symmetry.space_group_name_H-M   'P 1'
#
loop_
_entity.id
_entity.type
_entity.pdbx_description
1 polymer ?
#
loop_
_entity_poly.entity_id
_entity_poly.type
_entity_poly.pdbx_seq_one_letter_code
_entity_poly.pdbx_strand_id
1 'polypeptide(L)'
;MSCTVLTICFCRHTDYKVASPALRAVGNIVTGDDIQTQVVLNCSALPCLLHLLSSAKESIRKEACWTISNITAGNRAQIQTVIDANIFPVLIDILQKAEFRTRKEAAWAITNATSGGTPEQIRYLVNLGCIKPLCDLLTVMDSKIVQVALNGLENILRLGEQEAKQDNSGSGVNPYCSLIEEAYGTATCPHNNIRSMKHYQRQT
;
A
#
# COMPACT_ATOMS: atom_id res chain seq x y z
N MET A 1 21.80 -6.57 -22.69
CA MET A 1 20.87 -7.58 -23.23
C MET A 1 20.24 -8.50 -22.16
N SER A 2 20.52 -8.35 -20.86
CA SER A 2 20.11 -9.36 -19.85
C SER A 2 18.84 -9.07 -19.05
N CYS A 3 18.17 -7.93 -19.25
CA CYS A 3 16.94 -7.59 -18.50
C CYS A 3 15.66 -7.86 -19.29
N THR A 4 15.72 -7.79 -20.62
CA THR A 4 14.57 -8.00 -21.52
C THR A 4 14.07 -9.45 -21.53
N VAL A 5 14.93 -10.43 -21.22
CA VAL A 5 14.57 -11.86 -21.23
C VAL A 5 13.72 -12.24 -20.00
N LEU A 6 13.87 -11.56 -18.86
CA LEU A 6 13.12 -11.89 -17.65
C LEU A 6 11.63 -11.50 -17.76
N THR A 7 11.30 -10.35 -18.36
CA THR A 7 9.90 -9.91 -18.48
C THR A 7 9.12 -10.65 -19.57
N ILE A 8 9.76 -11.00 -20.70
CA ILE A 8 9.07 -11.67 -21.81
C ILE A 8 8.60 -13.09 -21.40
N CYS A 9 9.32 -13.77 -20.50
CA CYS A 9 8.90 -15.07 -19.98
C CYS A 9 7.85 -15.00 -18.87
N PHE A 10 7.64 -13.83 -18.24
CA PHE A 10 6.82 -13.71 -17.03
C PHE A 10 5.31 -13.72 -17.31
N CYS A 11 4.86 -13.08 -18.40
CA CYS A 11 3.43 -12.78 -18.60
C CYS A 11 2.67 -13.74 -19.54
N ARG A 12 3.35 -14.71 -20.17
CA ARG A 12 2.72 -15.60 -21.16
C ARG A 12 2.70 -17.08 -20.76
N HIS A 13 3.44 -17.46 -19.72
CA HIS A 13 3.42 -18.84 -19.26
C HIS A 13 2.23 -19.06 -18.33
N THR A 14 1.24 -19.79 -18.83
CA THR A 14 0.11 -20.31 -18.04
C THR A 14 0.53 -21.29 -16.96
N ASP A 15 1.78 -21.77 -16.99
CA ASP A 15 2.32 -22.67 -15.99
C ASP A 15 2.88 -21.92 -14.76
N TYR A 16 2.12 -22.00 -13.67
CA TYR A 16 2.48 -21.48 -12.36
C TYR A 16 3.78 -22.05 -11.78
N LYS A 17 4.25 -23.21 -12.27
CA LYS A 17 5.55 -23.78 -11.87
C LYS A 17 6.74 -22.93 -12.34
N VAL A 18 6.55 -22.15 -13.41
CA VAL A 18 7.55 -21.21 -13.92
C VAL A 18 7.29 -19.80 -13.39
N ALA A 19 6.01 -19.41 -13.27
CA ALA A 19 5.65 -18.07 -12.80
C ALA A 19 6.04 -17.81 -11.34
N SER A 20 5.89 -18.79 -10.43
CA SER A 20 6.19 -18.58 -9.00
C SER A 20 7.69 -18.32 -8.74
N PRO A 21 8.63 -19.16 -9.23
CA PRO A 21 10.06 -18.91 -9.04
C PRO A 21 10.53 -17.61 -9.69
N ALA A 22 9.97 -17.26 -10.86
CA ALA A 22 10.28 -16.01 -11.53
C ALA A 22 9.78 -14.79 -10.72
N LEU A 23 8.54 -14.83 -10.22
CA LEU A 23 7.98 -13.77 -9.38
C LEU A 23 8.80 -13.61 -8.10
N ARG A 24 9.21 -14.72 -7.48
CA ARG A 24 10.08 -14.70 -6.31
C ARG A 24 11.43 -14.05 -6.58
N ALA A 25 12.05 -14.36 -7.73
CA ALA A 25 13.31 -13.77 -8.14
C ALA A 25 13.18 -12.26 -8.37
N VAL A 26 12.13 -11.82 -9.07
CA VAL A 26 11.82 -10.39 -9.27
C VAL A 26 11.61 -9.69 -7.93
N GLY A 27 10.81 -10.29 -7.05
CA GLY A 27 10.55 -9.78 -5.71
C GLY A 27 11.82 -9.60 -4.87
N ASN A 28 12.79 -10.51 -4.99
CA ASN A 28 14.10 -10.38 -4.33
C ASN A 28 15.00 -9.30 -4.95
N ILE A 29 14.84 -8.98 -6.24
CA ILE A 29 15.60 -7.88 -6.86
C ILE A 29 15.07 -6.54 -6.37
N VAL A 30 13.75 -6.38 -6.25
CA VAL A 30 13.12 -5.13 -5.77
C VAL A 30 13.23 -4.91 -4.26
N THR A 31 13.75 -5.87 -3.49
CA THR A 31 14.18 -5.61 -2.09
C THR A 31 15.52 -4.89 -1.99
N GLY A 32 16.17 -4.66 -3.13
CA GLY A 32 17.43 -3.94 -3.25
C GLY A 32 17.29 -2.43 -3.10
N ASP A 33 18.27 -1.70 -3.64
CA ASP A 33 18.21 -0.24 -3.69
C ASP A 33 17.24 0.29 -4.77
N ASP A 34 17.01 1.60 -4.76
CA ASP A 34 16.16 2.27 -5.75
C ASP A 34 16.61 2.02 -7.19
N ILE A 35 17.92 1.85 -7.44
CA ILE A 35 18.46 1.62 -8.78
C ILE A 35 18.07 0.21 -9.26
N GLN A 36 18.22 -0.80 -8.40
CA GLN A 36 17.82 -2.18 -8.68
C GLN A 36 16.31 -2.28 -8.93
N THR A 37 15.51 -1.59 -8.11
CA THR A 37 14.06 -1.49 -8.30
C THR A 37 13.72 -0.82 -9.62
N GLN A 38 14.42 0.27 -9.99
CA GLN A 38 14.20 0.96 -11.25
C GLN A 38 14.52 0.09 -12.47
N VAL A 39 15.53 -0.76 -12.40
CA VAL A 39 15.84 -1.72 -13.47
C VAL A 39 14.66 -2.66 -13.73
N VAL A 40 13.99 -3.15 -12.67
CA VAL A 40 12.80 -3.99 -12.80
C VAL A 40 11.63 -3.21 -13.43
N LEU A 41 11.41 -1.97 -12.99
CA LEU A 41 10.35 -1.10 -13.53
C LEU A 41 10.57 -0.80 -15.03
N ASN A 42 11.80 -0.51 -15.43
CA ASN A 42 12.18 -0.27 -16.82
C ASN A 42 11.91 -1.47 -17.73
N CYS A 43 11.82 -2.67 -17.14
CA CYS A 43 11.48 -3.88 -17.86
C CYS A 43 9.97 -4.12 -17.94
N SER A 44 9.11 -3.13 -17.68
CA SER A 44 7.64 -3.24 -17.76
C SER A 44 7.07 -4.35 -16.87
N ALA A 45 7.58 -4.47 -15.63
CA ALA A 45 7.10 -5.47 -14.67
C ALA A 45 5.67 -5.16 -14.15
N LEU A 46 5.29 -3.88 -14.06
CA LEU A 46 4.03 -3.45 -13.42
C LEU A 46 2.75 -3.99 -14.10
N PRO A 47 2.58 -3.95 -15.43
CA PRO A 47 1.41 -4.57 -16.08
C PRO A 47 1.28 -6.06 -15.78
N CYS A 48 2.41 -6.75 -15.62
CA CYS A 48 2.41 -8.17 -15.30
C CYS A 48 2.02 -8.42 -13.84
N LEU A 49 2.58 -7.64 -12.91
CA LEU A 49 2.19 -7.70 -11.51
C LEU A 49 0.70 -7.42 -11.34
N LEU A 50 0.16 -6.43 -12.05
CA LEU A 50 -1.28 -6.14 -12.09
C LEU A 50 -2.11 -7.35 -12.54
N HIS A 51 -1.68 -8.05 -13.60
CA HIS A 51 -2.35 -9.27 -14.03
C HIS A 51 -2.31 -10.37 -12.95
N LEU A 52 -1.16 -10.55 -12.29
CA LEU A 52 -0.98 -11.55 -11.24
C LEU A 52 -1.75 -11.24 -9.95
N LEU A 53 -2.02 -9.97 -9.66
CA LEU A 53 -2.94 -9.56 -8.59
C LEU A 53 -4.36 -10.09 -8.80
N SER A 54 -4.75 -10.48 -10.02
CA SER A 54 -6.05 -11.10 -10.31
C SER A 54 -5.99 -12.63 -10.43
N SER A 55 -4.86 -13.25 -10.05
CA SER A 55 -4.67 -14.70 -10.16
C SER A 55 -5.62 -15.48 -9.23
N ALA A 56 -6.18 -16.58 -9.73
CA ALA A 56 -6.97 -17.50 -8.89
C ALA A 56 -6.14 -18.15 -7.76
N LYS A 57 -4.80 -18.14 -7.86
CA LYS A 57 -3.91 -18.71 -6.84
C LYS A 57 -3.54 -17.67 -5.80
N GLU A 58 -3.98 -17.89 -4.56
CA GLU A 58 -3.67 -17.05 -3.40
C GLU A 58 -2.15 -16.80 -3.24
N SER A 59 -1.33 -17.86 -3.40
CA SER A 59 0.12 -17.75 -3.25
C SER A 59 0.74 -16.74 -4.22
N ILE A 60 0.23 -16.69 -5.45
CA ILE A 60 0.67 -15.77 -6.50
C ILE A 60 0.22 -14.35 -6.18
N ARG A 61 -1.04 -14.15 -5.79
CA ARG A 61 -1.54 -12.81 -5.42
C ARG A 61 -0.73 -12.24 -4.24
N LYS A 62 -0.47 -13.07 -3.22
CA LYS A 62 0.35 -12.71 -2.06
C LYS A 62 1.75 -12.25 -2.49
N GLU A 63 2.41 -13.03 -3.34
CA GLU A 63 3.79 -12.75 -3.77
C GLU A 63 3.87 -11.55 -4.72
N ALA A 64 2.82 -11.31 -5.52
CA ALA A 64 2.67 -10.10 -6.31
C ALA A 64 2.47 -8.86 -5.42
N CYS A 65 1.60 -8.95 -4.40
CA CYS A 65 1.42 -7.88 -3.41
C CYS A 65 2.74 -7.57 -2.68
N TRP A 66 3.47 -8.60 -2.24
CA TRP A 66 4.78 -8.44 -1.59
C TRP A 66 5.81 -7.77 -2.51
N THR A 67 5.84 -8.15 -3.79
CA THR A 67 6.72 -7.51 -4.78
C THR A 67 6.37 -6.04 -4.94
N ILE A 68 5.07 -5.70 -5.04
CA ILE A 68 4.61 -4.32 -5.15
C ILE A 68 4.92 -3.54 -3.87
N SER A 69 4.79 -4.14 -2.68
CA SER A 69 5.10 -3.44 -1.43
C SER A 69 6.55 -2.99 -1.35
N ASN A 70 7.47 -3.79 -1.89
CA ASN A 70 8.88 -3.42 -1.98
C ASN A 70 9.10 -2.28 -2.99
N ILE A 71 8.42 -2.30 -4.15
CA ILE A 71 8.49 -1.21 -5.12
C ILE A 71 7.97 0.12 -4.51
N THR A 72 6.85 0.07 -3.78
CA THR A 72 6.28 1.26 -3.12
C THR A 72 7.08 1.75 -1.92
N ALA A 73 8.06 0.96 -1.45
CA ALA A 73 9.00 1.39 -0.41
C ALA A 73 10.15 2.25 -0.95
N GLY A 74 10.29 2.33 -2.28
CA GLY A 74 11.29 3.16 -2.94
C GLY A 74 10.89 4.65 -3.01
N ASN A 75 11.50 5.37 -3.94
CA ASN A 75 11.29 6.82 -4.04
C ASN A 75 9.93 7.23 -4.65
N ARG A 76 9.63 8.52 -4.56
CA ARG A 76 8.38 9.14 -5.07
C ARG A 76 8.11 8.88 -6.54
N ALA A 77 9.14 8.81 -7.38
CA ALA A 77 8.97 8.52 -8.81
C ALA A 77 8.52 7.07 -9.01
N GLN A 78 9.07 6.13 -8.23
CA GLN A 78 8.67 4.73 -8.27
C GLN A 78 7.24 4.53 -7.77
N ILE A 79 6.86 5.21 -6.68
CA ILE A 79 5.46 5.25 -6.22
C ILE A 79 4.55 5.79 -7.33
N GLN A 80 4.95 6.86 -8.03
CA GLN A 80 4.18 7.41 -9.14
C GLN A 80 3.97 6.39 -10.26
N THR A 81 5.00 5.61 -10.63
CA THR A 81 4.83 4.56 -11.66
C THR A 81 3.79 3.50 -11.27
N VAL A 82 3.66 3.17 -9.98
CA VAL A 82 2.65 2.24 -9.47
C VAL A 82 1.24 2.85 -9.54
N ILE A 83 1.12 4.16 -9.27
CA ILE A 83 -0.12 4.92 -9.45
C ILE A 83 -0.53 4.92 -10.93
N ASP A 84 0.39 5.28 -11.83
CA ASP A 84 0.13 5.39 -13.27
C ASP A 84 -0.22 4.02 -13.89
N ALA A 85 0.29 2.93 -13.31
CA ALA A 85 -0.06 1.56 -13.68
C ALA A 85 -1.43 1.10 -13.15
N ASN A 86 -2.18 1.95 -12.44
CA ASN A 86 -3.51 1.67 -11.89
C ASN A 86 -3.56 0.45 -10.94
N ILE A 87 -2.50 0.27 -10.15
CA ILE A 87 -2.35 -0.88 -9.24
C ILE A 87 -3.12 -0.68 -7.92
N PHE A 88 -3.16 0.55 -7.40
CA PHE A 88 -3.75 0.83 -6.08
C PHE A 88 -5.23 0.47 -5.93
N PRO A 89 -6.12 0.69 -6.92
CA PRO A 89 -7.51 0.23 -6.82
C PRO A 89 -7.61 -1.28 -6.56
N VAL A 90 -6.76 -2.08 -7.20
CA VAL A 90 -6.73 -3.54 -7.02
C VAL A 90 -6.16 -3.91 -5.65
N LEU A 91 -5.13 -3.22 -5.17
CA LEU A 91 -4.59 -3.44 -3.82
C LEU A 91 -5.63 -3.14 -2.73
N ILE A 92 -6.43 -2.08 -2.90
CA ILE A 92 -7.48 -1.71 -1.96
C ILE A 92 -8.59 -2.78 -1.94
N ASP A 93 -9.00 -3.29 -3.11
CA ASP A 93 -9.96 -4.40 -3.20
C ASP A 93 -9.42 -5.67 -2.52
N ILE A 94 -8.16 -6.01 -2.77
CA ILE A 94 -7.46 -7.14 -2.12
C ILE A 94 -7.43 -6.94 -0.60
N LEU A 95 -7.12 -5.74 -0.12
CA LEU A 95 -7.05 -5.42 1.30
C LEU A 95 -8.38 -5.66 2.03
N GLN A 96 -9.51 -5.54 1.33
CA GLN A 96 -10.85 -5.80 1.85
C GLN A 96 -11.26 -7.28 1.74
N LYS A 97 -11.01 -7.91 0.59
CA LYS A 97 -11.66 -9.19 0.22
C LYS A 97 -10.76 -10.42 0.26
N ALA A 98 -9.45 -10.26 0.21
CA ALA A 98 -8.52 -11.39 0.11
C ALA A 98 -8.36 -12.14 1.45
N GLU A 99 -7.68 -13.29 1.42
CA GLU A 99 -7.29 -13.97 2.65
C GLU A 99 -6.32 -13.10 3.47
N PHE A 100 -6.35 -13.29 4.78
CA PHE A 100 -5.58 -12.48 5.73
C PHE A 100 -4.10 -12.36 5.33
N ARG A 101 -3.45 -13.45 4.92
CA ARG A 101 -2.03 -13.45 4.51
C ARG A 101 -1.72 -12.50 3.35
N THR A 102 -2.63 -12.39 2.38
CA THR A 102 -2.46 -11.50 1.22
C THR A 102 -2.83 -10.07 1.57
N ARG A 103 -3.87 -9.88 2.41
CA ARG A 103 -4.23 -8.56 2.96
C ARG A 103 -3.04 -7.89 3.67
N LYS A 104 -2.22 -8.67 4.39
CA LYS A 104 -1.00 -8.17 5.04
C LYS A 104 -0.05 -7.47 4.06
N GLU A 105 0.22 -8.11 2.93
CA GLU A 105 1.14 -7.57 1.92
C GLU A 105 0.55 -6.34 1.21
N ALA A 106 -0.77 -6.35 0.94
CA ALA A 106 -1.47 -5.18 0.40
C ALA A 106 -1.44 -3.98 1.37
N ALA A 107 -1.56 -4.23 2.68
CA ALA A 107 -1.44 -3.20 3.71
C ALA A 107 -0.05 -2.56 3.70
N TRP A 108 1.01 -3.37 3.62
CA TRP A 108 2.38 -2.88 3.49
C TRP A 108 2.56 -1.99 2.26
N ALA A 109 2.02 -2.39 1.11
CA ALA A 109 2.12 -1.58 -0.10
C ALA A 109 1.48 -0.19 0.04
N ILE A 110 0.29 -0.13 0.65
CA ILE A 110 -0.41 1.15 0.89
C ILE A 110 0.35 1.99 1.92
N THR A 111 0.79 1.41 3.03
CA THR A 111 1.52 2.16 4.08
C THR A 111 2.89 2.65 3.61
N ASN A 112 3.60 1.88 2.77
CA ASN A 112 4.87 2.31 2.18
C ASN A 112 4.65 3.53 1.27
N ALA A 113 3.60 3.48 0.43
CA ALA A 113 3.23 4.59 -0.42
C ALA A 113 2.83 5.85 0.37
N THR A 114 2.13 5.72 1.50
CA THR A 114 1.80 6.89 2.35
C THR A 114 3.00 7.44 3.11
N SER A 115 4.01 6.61 3.37
CA SER A 115 5.24 7.02 4.08
C SER A 115 6.20 7.77 3.15
N GLY A 116 6.39 7.29 1.92
CA GLY A 116 7.34 7.86 0.96
C GLY A 116 6.73 8.87 -0.05
N GLY A 117 5.41 8.88 -0.16
CA GLY A 117 4.69 9.63 -1.20
C GLY A 117 4.63 11.15 -0.98
N THR A 118 4.25 11.87 -2.03
CA THR A 118 3.93 13.31 -1.95
C THR A 118 2.50 13.52 -1.41
N PRO A 119 2.16 14.75 -0.96
CA PRO A 119 0.78 15.11 -0.60
C PRO A 119 -0.27 14.72 -1.65
N GLU A 120 0.03 14.92 -2.94
CA GLU A 120 -0.85 14.58 -4.06
C GLU A 120 -1.05 13.07 -4.19
N GLN A 121 0.01 12.29 -4.02
CA GLN A 121 -0.04 10.83 -4.08
C GLN A 121 -0.85 10.27 -2.91
N ILE A 122 -0.66 10.81 -1.70
CA ILE A 122 -1.44 10.39 -0.51
C ILE A 122 -2.92 10.77 -0.69
N ARG A 123 -3.22 12.00 -1.14
CA ARG A 123 -4.60 12.42 -1.48
C ARG A 123 -5.26 11.48 -2.47
N TYR A 124 -4.53 11.06 -3.50
CA TYR A 124 -5.04 10.08 -4.47
C TYR A 124 -5.42 8.75 -3.79
N LEU A 125 -4.58 8.20 -2.90
CA LEU A 125 -4.89 6.98 -2.16
C LEU A 125 -6.11 7.14 -1.25
N VAL A 126 -6.26 8.29 -0.59
CA VAL A 126 -7.43 8.60 0.23
C VAL A 126 -8.70 8.65 -0.62
N ASN A 127 -8.64 9.30 -1.79
CA ASN A 127 -9.77 9.39 -2.72
C ASN A 127 -10.19 8.03 -3.30
N LEU A 128 -9.26 7.07 -3.38
CA LEU A 128 -9.58 5.67 -3.71
C LEU A 128 -10.23 4.90 -2.54
N GLY A 129 -10.31 5.48 -1.35
CA GLY A 129 -10.95 4.86 -0.19
C GLY A 129 -10.04 3.92 0.61
N CYS A 130 -8.73 4.17 0.66
CA CYS A 130 -7.80 3.32 1.41
C CYS A 130 -8.00 3.35 2.95
N ILE A 131 -8.64 4.41 3.48
CA ILE A 131 -8.82 4.63 4.93
C ILE A 131 -9.62 3.50 5.59
N LYS A 132 -10.79 3.15 5.04
CA LYS A 132 -11.67 2.13 5.62
C LYS A 132 -11.00 0.75 5.76
N PRO A 133 -10.37 0.19 4.71
CA PRO A 133 -9.60 -1.05 4.83
C PRO A 133 -8.48 -0.99 5.88
N LEU A 134 -7.79 0.15 6.03
CA LEU A 134 -6.75 0.32 7.05
C LEU A 134 -7.34 0.34 8.46
N CYS A 135 -8.47 1.03 8.66
CA CYS A 135 -9.20 1.01 9.92
C CYS A 135 -9.65 -0.41 10.31
N ASP A 136 -10.11 -1.21 9.35
CA ASP A 136 -10.53 -2.60 9.59
C ASP A 136 -9.36 -3.51 10.02
N LEU A 137 -8.12 -3.14 9.67
CA LEU A 137 -6.94 -3.86 10.14
C LEU A 137 -6.58 -3.55 11.59
N LEU A 138 -7.11 -2.49 12.20
CA LEU A 138 -6.82 -2.16 13.60
C LEU A 138 -7.48 -3.13 14.59
N THR A 139 -8.46 -3.91 14.15
CA THR A 139 -9.19 -4.86 15.01
C THR A 139 -8.64 -6.30 14.90
N VAL A 140 -7.58 -6.53 14.11
CA VAL A 140 -7.04 -7.87 13.90
C VAL A 140 -6.05 -8.26 15.00
N MET A 141 -5.96 -9.56 15.30
CA MET A 141 -5.01 -10.10 16.29
C MET A 141 -3.60 -10.34 15.72
N ASP A 142 -3.05 -9.35 15.01
CA ASP A 142 -1.66 -9.35 14.52
C ASP A 142 -1.04 -7.97 14.77
N SER A 143 -0.24 -7.86 15.83
CA SER A 143 0.31 -6.59 16.30
C SER A 143 1.15 -5.87 15.25
N LYS A 144 1.86 -6.62 14.38
CA LYS A 144 2.66 -6.04 13.31
C LYS A 144 1.76 -5.35 12.28
N ILE A 145 0.64 -5.96 11.92
CA ILE A 145 -0.29 -5.38 10.96
C ILE A 145 -1.08 -4.22 11.53
N VAL A 146 -1.44 -4.29 12.81
CA VAL A 146 -2.01 -3.13 13.51
C VAL A 146 -1.03 -1.95 13.45
N GLN A 147 0.26 -2.18 13.71
CA GLN A 147 1.28 -1.11 13.58
C GLN A 147 1.39 -0.57 12.14
N VAL A 148 1.39 -1.44 11.13
CA VAL A 148 1.43 -1.01 9.71
C VAL A 148 0.21 -0.15 9.37
N ALA A 149 -0.98 -0.54 9.82
CA ALA A 149 -2.21 0.23 9.60
C ALA A 149 -2.19 1.57 10.35
N LEU A 150 -1.74 1.58 11.61
CA LEU A 150 -1.59 2.81 12.39
C LEU A 150 -0.62 3.79 11.71
N ASN A 151 0.54 3.33 11.26
CA ASN A 151 1.51 4.15 10.54
C ASN A 151 0.91 4.74 9.25
N GLY A 152 0.17 3.92 8.49
CA GLY A 152 -0.50 4.37 7.27
C GLY A 152 -1.52 5.48 7.53
N LEU A 153 -2.34 5.31 8.57
CA LEU A 153 -3.34 6.31 9.01
C LEU A 153 -2.68 7.57 9.59
N GLU A 154 -1.58 7.42 10.35
CA GLU A 154 -0.84 8.56 10.90
C GLU A 154 -0.26 9.45 9.79
N ASN A 155 0.32 8.85 8.75
CA ASN A 155 0.84 9.60 7.61
C ASN A 155 -0.27 10.41 6.89
N ILE A 156 -1.45 9.80 6.73
CA ILE A 156 -2.63 10.47 6.15
C ILE A 156 -3.07 11.63 7.05
N LEU A 157 -3.17 11.40 8.36
CA LEU A 157 -3.55 12.45 9.32
C LEU A 157 -2.53 13.59 9.31
N ARG A 158 -1.23 13.29 9.29
CA ARG A 158 -0.16 14.30 9.23
C ARG A 158 -0.28 15.18 7.98
N LEU A 159 -0.65 14.60 6.83
CA LEU A 159 -0.96 15.39 5.64
C LEU A 159 -2.15 16.33 5.88
N GLY A 160 -3.24 15.83 6.45
CA GLY A 160 -4.42 16.66 6.72
C GLY A 160 -4.16 17.79 7.72
N GLU A 161 -3.23 17.61 8.67
CA GLU A 161 -2.76 18.70 9.53
C GLU A 161 -1.97 19.77 8.75
N GLN A 162 -1.18 19.37 7.76
CA GLN A 162 -0.47 20.32 6.90
C GLN A 162 -1.44 21.11 6.03
N GLU A 163 -2.44 20.44 5.46
CA GLU A 163 -3.50 21.07 4.66
C GLU A 163 -4.34 22.02 5.50
N ALA A 164 -4.73 21.62 6.72
CA ALA A 164 -5.49 22.48 7.64
C ALA A 164 -4.72 23.74 8.07
N LYS A 165 -3.38 23.70 8.12
CA LYS A 165 -2.53 24.87 8.40
C LYS A 165 -2.37 25.81 7.21
N GLN A 166 -2.48 25.27 5.99
CA GLN A 166 -2.39 26.05 4.75
C GLN A 166 -3.73 26.68 4.36
N ASP A 167 -4.83 26.15 4.90
CA ASP A 167 -6.18 26.66 4.65
C ASP A 167 -6.43 27.97 5.44
N ASN A 168 -6.30 29.11 4.75
CA ASN A 168 -6.57 30.44 5.29
C ASN A 168 -8.05 30.66 5.67
N SER A 169 -8.93 29.68 5.41
CA SER A 169 -10.36 29.68 5.78
C SER A 169 -10.63 29.62 7.29
N GLY A 170 -9.62 29.24 8.10
CA GLY A 170 -9.72 29.27 9.56
C GLY A 170 -10.53 28.14 10.21
N SER A 171 -10.93 27.08 9.49
CA SER A 171 -11.56 25.92 10.15
C SER A 171 -10.55 25.16 11.01
N GLY A 172 -9.28 25.09 10.56
CA GLY A 172 -8.22 24.32 11.22
C GLY A 172 -8.54 22.82 11.37
N VAL A 173 -9.60 22.34 10.71
CA VAL A 173 -10.07 20.96 10.84
C VAL A 173 -9.35 20.09 9.82
N ASN A 174 -8.71 19.03 10.32
CA ASN A 174 -8.10 18.03 9.47
C ASN A 174 -9.19 17.24 8.70
N PRO A 175 -9.22 17.28 7.36
CA PRO A 175 -10.28 16.66 6.56
C PRO A 175 -10.30 15.13 6.64
N TYR A 176 -9.19 14.50 7.03
CA TYR A 176 -9.10 13.04 7.12
C TYR A 176 -9.52 12.51 8.49
N CYS A 177 -9.61 13.37 9.53
CA CYS A 177 -10.08 12.96 10.85
C CYS A 177 -11.52 12.45 10.81
N SER A 178 -12.43 13.18 10.17
CA SER A 178 -13.84 12.77 10.04
C SER A 178 -13.99 11.47 9.25
N LEU A 179 -13.22 11.31 8.17
CA LEU A 179 -13.21 10.08 7.37
C LEU A 179 -12.75 8.86 8.20
N ILE A 180 -11.74 9.03 9.06
CA ILE A 180 -11.29 7.97 9.96
C ILE A 180 -12.34 7.68 11.04
N GLU A 181 -12.98 8.72 11.59
CA GLU A 181 -14.04 8.56 12.59
C GLU A 181 -15.26 7.81 12.03
N GLU A 182 -15.71 8.12 10.81
CA GLU A 182 -16.79 7.37 10.15
C GLU A 182 -16.36 5.93 9.82
N ALA A 183 -15.13 5.75 9.33
CA ALA A 183 -14.62 4.44 8.95
C ALA A 183 -14.44 3.51 10.16
N TYR A 184 -14.01 4.05 11.31
CA TYR A 184 -13.79 3.29 12.54
C TYR A 184 -15.07 3.18 13.39
N GLY A 185 -15.90 4.22 13.43
CA GLY A 185 -17.12 4.29 14.24
C GLY A 185 -18.21 3.30 13.83
N THR A 186 -18.16 2.78 12.60
CA THR A 186 -19.06 1.72 12.12
C THR A 186 -18.64 0.32 12.59
N ALA A 187 -17.42 0.13 13.08
CA ALA A 187 -16.91 -1.12 13.62
C ALA A 187 -16.71 -1.01 15.14
N THR A 188 -17.81 -1.09 15.91
CA THR A 188 -17.86 -1.32 17.38
C THR A 188 -16.78 -0.62 18.22
N CYS A 189 -17.20 0.45 18.90
CA CYS A 189 -16.48 1.15 19.97
C CYS A 189 -15.65 0.23 20.89
N PRO A 190 -14.36 0.56 21.08
CA PRO A 190 -13.95 1.01 22.41
C PRO A 190 -13.23 2.36 22.30
N HIS A 191 -13.75 3.35 23.01
CA HIS A 191 -13.30 4.75 23.10
C HIS A 191 -11.80 4.98 23.48
N ASN A 192 -10.98 3.94 23.59
CA ASN A 192 -9.58 4.03 24.01
C ASN A 192 -8.56 4.19 22.87
N ASN A 193 -8.79 3.69 21.65
CA ASN A 193 -7.73 3.66 20.63
C ASN A 193 -7.48 5.00 19.93
N ILE A 194 -8.51 5.84 19.73
CA ILE A 194 -8.34 7.18 19.15
C ILE A 194 -7.64 8.13 20.15
N ARG A 195 -7.91 7.97 21.46
CA ARG A 195 -7.16 8.69 22.51
C ARG A 195 -5.71 8.22 22.60
N SER A 196 -5.42 6.95 22.35
CA SER A 196 -4.05 6.43 22.29
C SER A 196 -3.26 6.97 21.08
N MET A 197 -3.90 7.16 19.92
CA MET A 197 -3.26 7.86 18.78
C MET A 197 -2.93 9.32 19.11
N LYS A 198 -3.82 10.04 19.82
CA LYS A 198 -3.54 11.39 20.34
C LYS A 198 -2.48 11.42 21.44
N HIS A 199 -2.32 10.34 22.22
CA HIS A 199 -1.29 10.22 23.27
C HIS A 199 0.09 9.85 22.73
N TYR A 200 0.18 9.06 21.65
CA TYR A 200 1.44 8.72 21.00
C TYR A 200 2.15 9.98 20.45
N GLN A 201 1.38 10.94 19.91
CA GLN A 201 1.88 12.25 19.47
C GLN A 201 2.40 13.17 20.61
N ARG A 202 2.20 12.83 21.89
CA ARG A 202 2.71 13.61 23.03
C ARG A 202 3.97 13.02 23.68
N GLN A 203 4.46 11.88 23.21
CA GLN A 203 5.63 11.20 23.80
C GLN A 203 6.83 11.03 22.85
N THR A 204 6.79 11.65 21.68
CA THR A 204 7.94 11.81 20.76
C THR A 204 8.12 13.28 20.44
#